data_AF-A0AAD5DJZ6-F1
#
_entry.id   AF-A0AAD5DJZ6-F1
#
_cell.length_a   1.000
_cell.length_b   1.000
_cell.length_c   1.000
_cell.angle_alpha   90.00
_cell.angle_beta   90.00
_cell.angle_gamma   90.00
#
_symmetry.space_group_name_H-M   'P 1'
#
loop_
_entity.id
_entity.type
_entity.pdbx_description
1 polymer ?
#
loop_
_entity_poly.entity_id
_entity_poly.type
_entity_poly.pdbx_seq_one_letter_code
_entity_poly.pdbx_strand_id
1 'polypeptide(L)'
;MQGRRGAGRKLRDLSAEKLGRRIQLSGRRHSPREDAQAALDLYIQHIHFERRNWSYEDLVEQELAAILASASGSVDDSSAEEGGVGSSGGGN
;
A
#
# COMPACT_ATOMS: atom_id res chain seq x y z
N MET A 1 0.16 26.53 26.01
CA MET A 1 1.42 26.18 25.32
C MET A 1 1.13 25.02 24.37
N GLN A 2 0.89 25.30 23.08
CA GLN A 2 0.53 24.27 22.08
C GLN A 2 1.78 23.51 21.62
N GLY A 3 1.64 22.19 21.53
CA GLY A 3 2.73 21.23 21.35
C GLY A 3 3.65 21.51 20.17
N ARG A 4 4.94 21.22 20.37
CA ARG A 4 6.00 21.26 19.35
C ARG A 4 5.56 20.50 18.10
N ARG A 5 5.10 21.22 17.06
CA ARG A 5 4.90 20.65 15.72
C ARG A 5 6.27 20.19 15.22
N GLY A 6 6.39 18.89 14.99
CA GLY A 6 7.65 18.14 15.03
C GLY A 6 8.74 18.64 14.09
N ALA A 7 9.97 18.44 14.55
CA ALA A 7 11.25 18.69 13.88
C ALA A 7 11.51 17.78 12.67
N GLY A 8 10.47 17.45 11.90
CA GLY A 8 10.56 16.63 10.69
C GLY A 8 10.76 17.49 9.45
N ARG A 9 11.62 17.02 8.53
CA ARG A 9 11.81 17.65 7.21
C ARG A 9 10.52 17.55 6.38
N LYS A 10 10.24 18.56 5.55
CA LYS A 10 9.04 18.56 4.70
C LYS A 10 9.17 17.54 3.58
N LEU A 11 8.07 16.85 3.25
CA LEU A 11 8.01 15.84 2.18
C LEU A 11 8.45 16.42 0.82
N ARG A 12 8.02 17.63 0.50
CA ARG A 12 8.41 18.33 -0.75
C ARG A 12 9.92 18.52 -0.86
N ASP A 13 10.59 18.82 0.26
CA ASP A 13 12.02 19.13 0.29
C ASP A 13 12.81 17.81 0.19
N LEU A 14 12.34 16.77 0.89
CA LEU A 14 12.90 15.42 0.79
C LEU A 14 12.75 14.83 -0.62
N SER A 15 11.58 14.98 -1.24
CA SER A 15 11.33 14.48 -2.60
C SER A 15 12.23 15.17 -3.63
N ALA A 16 12.45 16.49 -3.48
CA ALA A 16 13.35 17.22 -4.36
C ALA A 16 14.81 16.79 -4.19
N GLU A 17 15.26 16.57 -2.94
CA GLU A 17 16.64 16.19 -2.65
C GLU A 17 16.95 14.74 -3.03
N LYS A 18 16.10 13.80 -2.60
CA LYS A 18 16.40 12.36 -2.64
C LYS A 18 15.90 11.71 -3.93
N LEU A 19 14.76 12.16 -4.45
CA LEU A 19 14.14 11.63 -5.67
C LEU A 19 14.34 12.55 -6.89
N GLY A 20 14.88 13.76 -6.72
CA GLY A 20 14.99 14.75 -7.81
C GLY A 20 13.63 15.27 -8.30
N ARG A 21 12.53 15.00 -7.57
CA ARG A 21 11.16 15.30 -8.00
C ARG A 21 10.56 16.42 -7.17
N ARG A 22 9.98 17.42 -7.84
CA ARG A 22 9.25 18.53 -7.19
C ARG A 22 7.77 18.20 -7.12
N ILE A 23 7.24 18.08 -5.91
CA ILE A 23 5.82 17.88 -5.60
C ILE A 23 5.26 19.08 -4.82
N GLN A 24 3.94 19.17 -4.65
CA GLN A 24 3.31 20.25 -3.86
C GLN A 24 3.71 21.66 -4.36
N LEU A 25 3.65 21.86 -5.68
CA LEU A 25 4.06 23.10 -6.32
C LEU A 25 3.22 24.28 -5.83
N SER A 26 3.88 25.40 -5.53
CA SER A 26 3.20 26.63 -5.09
C SER A 26 2.18 27.09 -6.13
N GLY A 27 0.97 27.44 -5.68
CA GLY A 27 -0.13 27.84 -6.57
C GLY A 27 -0.89 26.69 -7.21
N ARG A 28 -0.50 25.42 -6.97
CA ARG A 28 -1.27 24.23 -7.36
C ARG A 28 -1.88 23.56 -6.14
N ARG A 29 -3.06 22.96 -6.32
CA ARG A 29 -3.66 22.08 -5.32
C ARG A 29 -2.78 20.84 -5.13
N HIS A 30 -2.61 20.43 -3.88
CA HIS A 30 -1.92 19.19 -3.55
C HIS A 30 -2.77 18.00 -4.01
N SER A 31 -2.09 16.98 -4.51
CA SER A 31 -2.72 15.71 -4.86
C SER A 31 -2.36 14.70 -3.76
N PRO A 32 -3.34 14.20 -2.99
CA PRO A 32 -3.08 13.16 -1.98
C PRO A 32 -2.40 11.92 -2.57
N ARG A 33 -2.72 11.58 -3.82
CA ARG A 33 -2.09 10.48 -4.55
C ARG A 33 -0.62 10.75 -4.85
N GLU A 34 -0.28 11.97 -5.25
CA GLU A 34 1.11 12.37 -5.50
C GLU A 34 1.93 12.35 -4.20
N ASP A 35 1.35 12.84 -3.11
CA ASP A 35 1.97 12.85 -1.79
C ASP A 35 2.22 11.42 -1.27
N ALA A 36 1.22 10.54 -1.39
CA ALA A 36 1.34 9.14 -0.99
C ALA A 36 2.42 8.41 -1.81
N GLN A 37 2.44 8.61 -3.12
CA GLN A 37 3.47 8.02 -3.98
C GLN A 37 4.86 8.50 -3.60
N ALA A 38 5.04 9.80 -3.35
CA ALA A 38 6.32 10.35 -2.93
C ALA A 38 6.80 9.82 -1.57
N ALA A 39 5.88 9.61 -0.63
CA ALA A 39 6.22 9.00 0.65
C ALA A 39 6.67 7.53 0.47
N LEU A 40 5.99 6.76 -0.39
CA LEU A 40 6.36 5.38 -0.70
C LEU A 40 7.73 5.31 -1.39
N ASP A 41 7.96 6.13 -2.40
CA ASP A 41 9.22 6.19 -3.15
C ASP A 41 10.41 6.49 -2.19
N LEU A 42 10.23 7.46 -1.26
CA LEU A 42 11.23 7.78 -0.24
C LEU A 42 11.47 6.63 0.74
N TYR A 43 10.42 5.92 1.13
CA TYR A 43 10.55 4.75 2.02
C TYR A 43 11.36 3.65 1.36
N ILE A 44 11.03 3.29 0.11
CA ILE A 44 11.76 2.32 -0.69
C ILE A 44 13.23 2.74 -0.80
N GLN A 45 13.49 3.99 -1.21
CA GLN A 45 14.87 4.49 -1.32
C GLN A 45 15.64 4.39 0.01
N HIS A 46 15.04 4.75 1.13
CA HIS A 46 15.66 4.65 2.45
C HIS A 46 15.98 3.20 2.83
N ILE A 47 15.06 2.26 2.59
CA ILE A 47 15.26 0.84 2.91
C ILE A 47 16.36 0.20 2.03
N HIS A 48 16.35 0.47 0.72
CA HIS A 48 17.31 -0.15 -0.21
C HIS A 48 18.70 0.48 -0.16
N PHE A 49 18.78 1.82 -0.18
CA PHE A 49 20.07 2.50 -0.32
C PHE A 49 20.72 2.83 1.02
N GLU A 50 19.94 3.28 2.01
CA GLU A 50 20.51 3.76 3.29
C GLU A 50 20.61 2.63 4.31
N ARG A 51 19.65 1.70 4.33
CA ARG A 51 19.64 0.58 5.28
C ARG A 51 20.15 -0.75 4.71
N ARG A 52 20.25 -0.91 3.38
CA ARG A 52 20.63 -2.17 2.69
C ARG A 52 19.87 -3.40 3.20
N ASN A 53 18.64 -3.20 3.69
CA ASN A 53 17.95 -4.24 4.44
C ASN A 53 17.02 -5.08 3.57
N TRP A 54 16.60 -4.58 2.40
CA TRP A 54 15.82 -5.33 1.42
C TRP A 54 16.55 -5.43 0.08
N SER A 55 16.55 -6.64 -0.44
CA SER A 55 16.99 -6.96 -1.80
C SER A 55 15.87 -6.63 -2.79
N TYR A 56 16.24 -6.56 -4.08
CA TYR A 56 15.25 -6.38 -5.15
C TYR A 56 14.18 -7.48 -5.16
N GLU A 57 14.55 -8.71 -4.76
CA GLU A 57 13.65 -9.86 -4.68
C GLU A 57 12.51 -9.63 -3.67
N ASP A 58 12.80 -9.00 -2.52
CA ASP A 58 11.80 -8.76 -1.48
C ASP A 58 10.68 -7.81 -1.94
N LEU A 59 11.00 -6.83 -2.81
CA LEU A 59 10.02 -5.92 -3.42
C LEU A 59 9.15 -6.65 -4.46
N VAL A 60 9.78 -7.48 -5.29
CA VAL A 60 9.09 -8.22 -6.35
C VAL A 60 8.11 -9.21 -5.73
N GLU A 61 8.51 -9.92 -4.68
CA GLU A 61 7.61 -10.81 -3.92
C GLU A 61 6.42 -10.04 -3.35
N GLN A 62 6.64 -8.85 -2.79
CA GLN A 62 5.55 -8.03 -2.26
C GLN A 62 4.56 -7.56 -3.33
N GLU A 63 5.05 -7.06 -4.47
CA GLU A 63 4.20 -6.63 -5.58
C GLU A 63 3.43 -7.81 -6.20
N LEU A 64 4.08 -8.96 -6.39
CA LEU A 64 3.42 -10.18 -6.86
C LEU A 64 2.34 -10.64 -5.88
N ALA A 65 2.61 -10.61 -4.57
CA ALA A 65 1.62 -10.95 -3.55
C ALA A 65 0.43 -9.98 -3.58
N ALA A 66 0.66 -8.69 -3.79
CA ALA A 66 -0.41 -7.70 -3.91
C ALA A 66 -1.28 -7.93 -5.17
N ILE A 67 -0.66 -8.22 -6.32
CA ILE A 67 -1.36 -8.57 -7.56
C ILE A 67 -2.22 -9.83 -7.35
N LEU A 68 -1.66 -10.90 -6.78
CA LEU A 68 -2.38 -12.14 -6.53
C LEU A 68 -3.54 -11.95 -5.54
N ALA A 69 -3.34 -11.19 -4.48
CA ALA A 69 -4.40 -10.87 -3.52
C ALA A 69 -5.54 -10.10 -4.19
N SER A 70 -5.21 -9.11 -5.03
CA SER A 70 -6.20 -8.33 -5.78
C SER A 70 -6.96 -9.17 -6.82
N ALA A 71 -6.30 -10.17 -7.41
CA ALA A 71 -6.91 -11.12 -8.34
C ALA A 71 -7.81 -12.15 -7.63
N SER A 72 -7.49 -12.52 -6.39
CA SER A 72 -8.31 -13.47 -5.61
C SER A 72 -9.57 -12.85 -5.01
N GLY A 73 -9.61 -11.53 -4.84
CA GLY A 73 -10.73 -10.80 -4.25
C GLY A 73 -11.87 -10.44 -5.23
N SER A 74 -11.81 -10.86 -6.49
CA SER A 74 -12.81 -10.50 -7.52
C SER A 74 -13.84 -11.60 -7.85
N VAL A 75 -13.87 -12.69 -7.09
CA VAL A 75 -14.87 -13.76 -7.24
C VAL A 75 -15.90 -13.73 -6.12
N ASP A 76 -16.80 -12.76 -6.16
CA ASP A 76 -18.13 -12.92 -5.56
C ASP A 76 -19.15 -12.34 -6.53
N ASP A 77 -19.72 -13.21 -7.38
CA ASP A 77 -20.95 -12.92 -8.11
C ASP A 77 -21.73 -14.20 -8.38
N SER A 78 -22.99 -14.17 -7.93
CA SER A 78 -24.15 -14.93 -8.40
C SER A 78 -24.40 -16.35 -7.85
N SER A 79 -25.06 -16.38 -6.68
CA SER A 79 -26.35 -17.05 -6.40
C SER A 79 -26.83 -18.15 -7.38
N ALA A 80 -26.99 -19.38 -6.89
CA ALA A 80 -28.18 -20.21 -7.14
C ALA A 80 -28.15 -21.51 -6.29
N GLU A 81 -29.18 -21.63 -5.46
CA GLU A 81 -29.78 -22.81 -4.83
C GLU A 81 -29.51 -24.16 -5.52
N GLU A 82 -29.26 -25.22 -4.74
CA GLU A 82 -30.01 -26.49 -4.85
C GLU A 82 -29.87 -27.33 -3.56
N GLY A 83 -31.01 -27.87 -3.13
CA GLY A 83 -31.28 -28.39 -1.80
C GLY A 83 -30.59 -29.72 -1.45
N GLY A 84 -30.02 -29.75 -0.24
CA GLY A 84 -29.54 -30.97 0.40
C GLY A 84 -30.66 -31.69 1.16
N VAL A 85 -31.23 -32.73 0.56
CA VAL A 85 -32.05 -33.74 1.23
C VAL A 85 -31.14 -34.76 1.92
N GLY A 86 -31.37 -35.02 3.21
CA GLY A 86 -30.72 -36.13 3.92
C GLY A 86 -30.80 -36.05 5.44
N SER A 87 -32.02 -36.06 5.97
CA SER A 87 -32.32 -36.01 7.40
C SER A 87 -31.84 -37.26 8.17
N SER A 88 -31.14 -36.97 9.27
CA SER A 88 -31.03 -37.65 10.57
C SER A 88 -31.34 -39.15 10.73
N GLY A 89 -30.41 -39.82 11.42
CA GLY A 89 -30.64 -41.09 12.10
C GLY A 89 -31.41 -40.97 13.42
N GLY A 90 -31.91 -42.12 13.86
CA GLY A 90 -32.50 -42.42 15.16
C GLY A 90 -33.08 -43.84 15.04
N GLY A 91 -32.69 -44.86 15.81
CA GLY A 91 -32.34 -44.85 17.22
C GLY A 91 -33.54 -45.40 18.00
N ASN A 92 -33.67 -46.73 18.04
CA ASN A 92 -34.13 -47.50 19.20
C ASN A 92 -33.81 -48.99 19.01
#